data_AF-A0A3B8I1W2-F1
#
_entry.id   AF-A0A3B8I1W2-F1
#
_cell.length_a   1.000
_cell.length_b   1.000
_cell.length_c   1.000
_cell.angle_alpha   90.00
_cell.angle_beta   90.00
_cell.angle_gamma   90.00
#
_symmetry.space_group_name_H-M   'P 1'
#
loop_
_entity.id
_entity.type
_entity.pdbx_description
1 polymer ?
#
loop_
_entity_poly.entity_id
_entity_poly.type
_entity_poly.pdbx_seq_one_letter_code
_entity_poly.pdbx_strand_id
1 'polypeptide(L)'
;MNRFLLLAALFLFPVALSAQSGWVKKQGQAYVQAGYQFFQGDQFYNINGDRVTTSNFRQHTLYLYGEYGITDRLDVLVSMPLYRLNSFETTDWAHGIGDLRLELKYGILTGKVPVSISIAPEIPTAPGDNFATNRELAFEMINLPTGDGEWNVWSTVAASHSFHPLPLYVQGFGAYNFRTGYNDSQFRDQIRYGV
;
A
#
# COMPACT_ATOMS: atom_id res chain seq x y z
N MET A 1 16.10 -19.97 33.30
CA MET A 1 15.94 -18.54 33.00
C MET A 1 16.70 -18.28 31.70
N ASN A 2 16.05 -18.38 30.53
CA ASN A 2 16.63 -18.04 29.20
C ASN A 2 15.65 -18.30 28.03
N ARG A 3 14.64 -19.17 28.17
CA ARG A 3 13.62 -19.40 27.11
C ARG A 3 12.51 -18.33 27.10
N PHE A 4 12.11 -17.88 28.29
CA PHE A 4 11.11 -16.81 28.44
C PHE A 4 11.62 -15.43 28.02
N LEU A 5 12.93 -15.17 28.16
CA LEU A 5 13.55 -13.91 27.72
C LEU A 5 13.64 -13.82 26.20
N LEU A 6 13.88 -14.93 25.50
CA LEU A 6 13.86 -15.00 24.02
C LEU A 6 12.44 -14.82 23.44
N LEU A 7 11.42 -15.40 24.09
CA LEU A 7 10.02 -15.19 23.71
C LEU A 7 9.54 -13.75 23.96
N ALA A 8 9.99 -13.12 25.05
CA ALA A 8 9.68 -11.72 25.33
C ALA A 8 10.40 -10.75 24.37
N ALA A 9 11.61 -11.10 23.89
CA ALA A 9 12.34 -10.30 22.91
C ALA A 9 11.69 -10.30 21.52
N LEU A 10 10.96 -11.37 21.14
CA LEU A 10 10.23 -11.44 19.87
C LEU A 10 8.99 -10.52 19.81
N PHE A 11 8.45 -10.11 20.96
CA PHE A 11 7.26 -9.27 21.05
C PHE A 11 7.55 -7.75 21.03
N LEU A 12 8.81 -7.34 20.94
CA LEU A 12 9.22 -5.93 21.06
C LEU A 12 9.58 -5.24 19.73
N PHE A 13 9.43 -5.92 18.60
CA PHE A 13 9.58 -5.26 17.30
C PHE A 13 8.20 -4.95 16.71
N PRO A 14 7.80 -3.67 16.62
CA PRO A 14 6.71 -3.28 15.74
C PRO A 14 7.21 -3.47 14.31
N VAL A 15 7.07 -4.69 13.79
CA VAL A 15 7.24 -4.93 12.37
C VAL A 15 6.06 -4.23 11.70
N ALA A 16 6.34 -3.27 10.82
CA ALA A 16 5.31 -2.73 9.96
C ALA A 16 4.80 -3.91 9.10
N LEU A 17 3.68 -4.52 9.52
CA LEU A 17 3.07 -5.66 8.85
C LEU A 17 2.52 -5.20 7.50
N SER A 18 3.39 -5.14 6.50
CA SER A 18 2.99 -5.18 5.11
C SER A 18 2.92 -6.66 4.74
N ALA A 19 1.72 -7.15 4.46
CA ALA A 19 1.52 -8.55 4.16
C ALA A 19 1.36 -8.72 2.65
N GLN A 20 2.39 -9.27 2.01
CA GLN A 20 2.23 -9.98 0.75
C GLN A 20 2.52 -11.46 1.00
N SER A 21 1.74 -12.32 0.36
CA SER A 21 1.67 -13.75 0.68
C SER A 21 2.13 -14.58 -0.50
N GLY A 22 2.90 -15.65 -0.25
CA GLY A 22 3.22 -16.67 -1.24
C GLY A 22 2.03 -17.55 -1.65
N TRP A 23 0.93 -17.56 -0.87
CA TRP A 23 -0.28 -18.32 -1.20
C TRP A 23 -1.03 -17.69 -2.36
N VAL A 24 -1.55 -18.56 -3.23
CA VAL A 24 -2.50 -18.23 -4.29
C VAL A 24 -3.86 -18.85 -4.01
N LYS A 25 -4.92 -18.29 -4.57
CA LYS A 25 -6.28 -18.85 -4.46
C LYS A 25 -6.40 -20.12 -5.29
N LYS A 26 -7.35 -20.97 -4.91
CA LYS A 26 -7.78 -22.09 -5.76
C LYS A 26 -8.60 -21.57 -6.93
N GLN A 27 -8.61 -22.31 -8.03
CA GLN A 27 -9.38 -21.94 -9.21
C GLN A 27 -10.86 -21.69 -8.83
N GLY A 28 -11.39 -20.56 -9.27
CA GLY A 28 -12.77 -20.14 -9.02
C GLY A 28 -13.04 -19.58 -7.63
N GLN A 29 -12.04 -19.55 -6.73
CA GLN A 29 -12.19 -18.87 -5.44
C GLN A 29 -11.93 -17.38 -5.58
N ALA A 30 -12.75 -16.60 -4.90
CA ALA A 30 -12.64 -15.15 -4.84
C ALA A 30 -12.53 -14.68 -3.39
N TYR A 31 -11.83 -13.57 -3.18
CA TYR A 31 -11.86 -12.80 -1.96
C TYR A 31 -12.07 -11.34 -2.31
N VAL A 32 -12.99 -10.67 -1.62
CA VAL A 32 -13.28 -9.25 -1.82
C VAL A 32 -13.31 -8.59 -0.45
N GLN A 33 -12.70 -7.42 -0.35
CA GLN A 33 -12.63 -6.62 0.84
C GLN A 33 -12.90 -5.16 0.50
N ALA A 34 -13.81 -4.54 1.24
CA ALA A 34 -13.93 -3.09 1.31
C ALA A 34 -13.39 -2.62 2.66
N GLY A 35 -12.71 -1.47 2.67
CA GLY A 35 -12.09 -0.92 3.87
C GLY A 35 -12.26 0.59 3.94
N TYR A 36 -12.20 1.10 5.16
CA TYR A 36 -12.11 2.53 5.45
C TYR A 36 -10.83 2.80 6.23
N GLN A 37 -10.04 3.76 5.78
CA GLN A 37 -8.82 4.21 6.44
C GLN A 37 -8.97 5.68 6.84
N PHE A 38 -8.57 5.99 8.07
CA PHE A 38 -8.38 7.35 8.56
C PHE A 38 -6.92 7.55 8.93
N PHE A 39 -6.33 8.66 8.48
CA PHE A 39 -4.99 9.08 8.83
C PHE A 39 -5.00 10.54 9.26
N GLN A 40 -4.23 10.87 10.29
CA GLN A 40 -4.10 12.22 10.82
C GLN A 40 -2.66 12.46 11.26
N GLY A 41 -2.10 13.62 10.94
CA GLY A 41 -0.75 13.99 11.35
C GLY A 41 -0.45 15.47 11.19
N ASP A 42 0.39 15.99 12.06
CA ASP A 42 0.84 17.39 12.07
C ASP A 42 2.37 17.52 11.92
N GLN A 43 3.07 16.40 11.75
CA GLN A 43 4.53 16.33 11.63
C GLN A 43 4.92 15.71 10.28
N PHE A 44 5.82 16.36 9.55
CA PHE A 44 6.43 15.81 8.34
C PHE A 44 7.92 16.09 8.26
N TYR A 45 8.61 15.32 7.42
CA TYR A 45 10.00 15.56 7.08
C TYR A 45 10.09 16.36 5.78
N ASN A 46 10.79 17.49 5.82
CA ASN A 46 11.03 18.29 4.62
C ASN A 46 12.13 17.64 3.75
N ILE A 47 12.45 18.26 2.61
CA ILE A 47 13.48 17.78 1.68
C ILE A 47 14.90 17.72 2.29
N ASN A 48 15.15 18.46 3.37
CA ASN A 48 16.42 18.46 4.10
C ASN A 48 16.47 17.37 5.19
N GLY A 49 15.35 16.67 5.43
CA GLY A 49 15.23 15.70 6.51
C GLY A 49 14.92 16.32 7.87
N ASP A 50 14.59 17.60 7.94
CA ASP A 50 14.16 18.24 9.18
C ASP A 50 12.69 17.92 9.45
N ARG A 51 12.37 17.64 10.73
CA ARG A 51 10.99 17.49 11.16
C ARG A 51 10.35 18.86 11.35
N VAL A 52 9.29 19.12 10.59
CA VAL A 52 8.50 20.34 10.65
C VAL A 52 7.11 20.01 11.19
N THR A 53 6.59 20.85 12.06
CA THR A 53 5.20 20.80 12.53
C THR A 53 4.36 21.80 11.76
N THR A 54 3.21 21.38 11.26
CA THR A 54 2.28 22.21 10.48
C THR A 54 0.84 22.03 10.93
N SER A 55 -0.09 22.70 10.26
CA SER A 55 -1.53 22.42 10.37
C SER A 55 -1.81 20.93 10.25
N ASN A 56 -2.83 20.50 10.96
CA ASN A 56 -3.17 19.09 11.06
C ASN A 56 -3.73 18.57 9.72
N PHE A 57 -3.02 17.63 9.10
CA PHE A 57 -3.47 16.93 7.91
C PHE A 57 -4.42 15.80 8.28
N ARG A 58 -5.51 15.66 7.52
CA ARG A 58 -6.51 14.60 7.66
C ARG A 58 -6.73 13.93 6.31
N GLN A 59 -6.73 12.61 6.32
CA GLN A 59 -7.08 11.79 5.17
C GLN A 59 -8.12 10.75 5.55
N HIS A 60 -9.16 10.64 4.72
CA HIS A 60 -10.11 9.53 4.74
C HIS A 60 -10.03 8.79 3.43
N THR A 61 -10.09 7.46 3.45
CA THR A 61 -10.03 6.66 2.22
C THR A 61 -10.97 5.47 2.31
N LEU A 62 -11.90 5.37 1.37
CA LEU A 62 -12.63 4.15 1.06
C LEU A 62 -11.83 3.37 0.03
N TYR A 63 -11.53 2.12 0.33
CA TYR A 63 -10.67 1.27 -0.49
C TYR A 63 -11.37 -0.05 -0.82
N LEU A 64 -11.12 -0.56 -2.02
CA LEU A 64 -11.60 -1.85 -2.49
C LEU A 64 -10.40 -2.72 -2.89
N TYR A 65 -10.45 -3.97 -2.44
CA TYR A 65 -9.52 -5.03 -2.82
C TYR A 65 -10.31 -6.24 -3.28
N GLY A 66 -9.84 -6.88 -4.35
CA GLY A 66 -10.36 -8.13 -4.86
C GLY A 66 -9.23 -9.03 -5.33
N GLU A 67 -9.38 -10.33 -5.13
CA GLU A 67 -8.46 -11.37 -5.57
C GLU A 67 -9.27 -12.55 -6.09
N TYR A 68 -8.92 -13.05 -7.28
CA TYR A 68 -9.62 -14.14 -7.94
C TYR A 68 -8.64 -15.17 -8.52
N GLY A 69 -8.83 -16.44 -8.17
CA GLY A 69 -8.05 -17.56 -8.70
C GLY A 69 -8.49 -17.94 -10.11
N ILE A 70 -7.74 -17.50 -11.11
CA ILE A 70 -7.93 -17.90 -12.52
C ILE A 70 -7.62 -19.39 -12.68
N THR A 71 -6.55 -19.86 -12.04
CA THR A 71 -6.18 -21.27 -11.95
C THR A 71 -5.71 -21.58 -10.53
N ASP A 72 -5.39 -22.83 -10.23
CA ASP A 72 -4.76 -23.24 -8.97
C ASP A 72 -3.35 -22.65 -8.72
N ARG A 73 -2.81 -21.86 -9.66
CA ARG A 73 -1.50 -21.21 -9.57
C ARG A 73 -1.48 -19.75 -10.01
N LEU A 74 -2.59 -19.21 -10.52
CA LEU A 74 -2.61 -17.88 -11.12
C LEU A 74 -3.79 -17.11 -10.56
N ASP A 75 -3.49 -15.99 -9.92
CA ASP A 75 -4.48 -15.06 -9.40
C ASP A 75 -4.43 -13.74 -10.19
N VAL A 76 -5.57 -13.10 -10.30
CA VAL A 76 -5.68 -11.67 -10.62
C VAL A 76 -6.16 -10.93 -9.38
N LEU A 77 -5.51 -9.83 -9.06
CA LEU A 77 -5.89 -8.95 -7.97
C LEU A 77 -6.19 -7.55 -8.50
N VAL A 78 -7.16 -6.90 -7.90
CA VAL A 78 -7.55 -5.51 -8.17
C VAL A 78 -7.58 -4.77 -6.85
N SER A 79 -7.02 -3.57 -6.85
CA SER A 79 -6.83 -2.78 -5.64
C SER A 79 -6.97 -1.31 -5.98
N MET A 80 -7.90 -0.58 -5.35
CA MET A 80 -8.16 0.82 -5.69
C MET A 80 -8.76 1.62 -4.53
N PRO A 81 -8.26 2.84 -4.25
CA PRO A 81 -8.97 3.82 -3.44
C PRO A 81 -10.21 4.33 -4.21
N LEU A 82 -11.40 3.88 -3.83
CA LEU A 82 -12.65 4.28 -4.48
C LEU A 82 -13.00 5.75 -4.21
N TYR A 83 -12.65 6.24 -3.03
CA TYR A 83 -12.86 7.64 -2.67
C TYR A 83 -11.85 8.05 -1.61
N ARG A 84 -11.08 9.11 -1.90
CA ARG A 84 -10.13 9.72 -0.99
C ARG A 84 -10.52 11.16 -0.73
N LEU A 85 -10.40 11.56 0.52
CA LEU A 85 -10.60 12.92 1.02
C LEU A 85 -9.32 13.35 1.73
N ASN A 86 -8.76 14.49 1.35
CA ASN A 86 -7.56 15.08 1.94
C ASN A 86 -7.87 16.52 2.36
N SER A 87 -7.44 16.92 3.55
CA SER A 87 -7.50 18.33 3.97
C SER A 87 -6.41 18.65 4.98
N PHE A 88 -6.05 19.92 5.04
CA PHE A 88 -5.51 20.50 6.26
C PHE A 88 -6.64 21.17 7.05
N GLU A 89 -6.42 21.35 8.35
CA GLU A 89 -7.33 22.11 9.22
C GLU A 89 -7.69 23.50 8.67
N THR A 90 -6.79 24.11 7.89
CA THR A 90 -6.94 25.45 7.31
C THR A 90 -7.48 25.44 5.87
N THR A 91 -7.79 24.28 5.26
CA THR A 91 -8.19 24.19 3.85
C THR A 91 -9.54 23.54 3.66
N ASP A 92 -10.12 23.71 2.47
CA ASP A 92 -11.21 22.86 2.00
C ASP A 92 -10.73 21.41 1.77
N TRP A 93 -11.68 20.50 1.55
CA TRP A 93 -11.40 19.10 1.23
C TRP A 93 -11.13 18.91 -0.25
N ALA A 94 -9.92 18.46 -0.58
CA ALA A 94 -9.65 17.86 -1.88
C ALA A 94 -10.16 16.41 -1.89
N HIS A 95 -10.77 15.98 -2.99
CA HIS A 95 -11.33 14.65 -3.09
C HIS A 95 -11.23 14.07 -4.51
N GLY A 96 -11.36 12.76 -4.60
CA GLY A 96 -11.24 12.05 -5.86
C GLY A 96 -11.11 10.55 -5.67
N ILE A 97 -11.09 9.83 -6.78
CA ILE A 97 -10.62 8.44 -6.80
C ILE A 97 -9.09 8.42 -6.59
N GLY A 98 -8.54 7.26 -6.26
CA GLY A 98 -7.09 7.02 -6.32
C GLY A 98 -6.70 6.20 -7.53
N ASP A 99 -5.46 5.73 -7.53
CA ASP A 99 -4.90 4.95 -8.64
C ASP A 99 -5.33 3.48 -8.59
N LEU A 100 -5.58 2.93 -9.77
CA LEU A 100 -6.02 1.54 -9.96
C LEU A 100 -4.80 0.65 -10.08
N ARG A 101 -4.63 -0.29 -9.15
CA ARG A 101 -3.63 -1.36 -9.27
C ARG A 101 -4.27 -2.65 -9.74
N LEU A 102 -3.73 -3.20 -10.82
CA LEU A 102 -4.09 -4.51 -11.36
C LEU A 102 -2.87 -5.41 -11.25
N GLU A 103 -2.98 -6.52 -10.51
CA GLU A 103 -1.85 -7.43 -10.25
C GLU A 103 -2.13 -8.82 -10.83
N LEU A 104 -1.14 -9.38 -11.50
CA LEU A 104 -1.10 -10.79 -11.88
C LEU A 104 -0.07 -11.50 -11.00
N LYS A 105 -0.52 -12.54 -10.31
CA LYS A 105 0.29 -13.26 -9.32
C LYS A 105 0.35 -14.74 -9.66
N TYR A 106 1.56 -15.27 -9.77
CA TYR A 106 1.83 -16.66 -10.10
C TYR A 106 2.49 -17.40 -8.94
N GLY A 107 1.89 -18.50 -8.48
CA GLY A 107 2.45 -19.40 -7.48
C GLY A 107 3.52 -20.30 -8.09
N ILE A 108 4.79 -19.93 -7.90
CA ILE A 108 5.97 -20.70 -8.32
C ILE A 108 6.00 -22.04 -7.58
N LEU A 109 5.84 -22.00 -6.26
CA LEU A 109 5.76 -23.18 -5.40
C LEU A 109 4.40 -23.18 -4.70
N THR A 110 3.75 -24.34 -4.70
CA THR A 110 2.52 -24.58 -3.92
C THR A 110 2.77 -25.74 -2.96
N GLY A 111 2.26 -25.66 -1.72
CA GLY A 111 2.45 -26.70 -0.70
C GLY A 111 2.89 -26.15 0.66
N LYS A 112 3.91 -26.76 1.26
CA LYS A 112 4.37 -26.44 2.64
C LYS A 112 5.02 -25.05 2.75
N VAL A 113 5.78 -24.67 1.73
CA VAL A 113 6.45 -23.36 1.64
C VAL A 113 6.05 -22.73 0.31
N PRO A 114 4.84 -22.18 0.21
CA PRO A 114 4.39 -21.53 -1.00
C PRO A 114 5.23 -20.28 -1.31
N VAL A 115 5.53 -20.11 -2.59
CA VAL A 115 6.30 -18.98 -3.11
C VAL A 115 5.58 -18.45 -4.34
N SER A 116 5.40 -17.14 -4.42
CA SER A 116 4.78 -16.47 -5.56
C SER A 116 5.64 -15.34 -6.09
N ILE A 117 5.45 -15.05 -7.37
CA ILE A 117 5.91 -13.82 -8.02
C ILE A 117 4.70 -13.07 -8.57
N SER A 118 4.70 -11.75 -8.52
CA SER A 118 3.65 -10.94 -9.13
C SER A 118 4.18 -9.70 -9.82
N ILE A 119 3.41 -9.25 -10.81
CA ILE A 119 3.60 -7.99 -11.53
C ILE A 119 2.31 -7.20 -11.41
N ALA A 120 2.40 -5.94 -10.96
CA ALA A 120 1.25 -5.07 -10.77
C ALA A 120 1.48 -3.68 -11.37
N PRO A 121 1.00 -3.40 -12.60
CA PRO A 121 0.81 -2.03 -13.04
C PRO A 121 -0.17 -1.28 -12.13
N GLU A 122 0.22 -0.09 -11.72
CA GLU A 122 -0.63 0.93 -11.14
C GLU A 122 -0.90 1.99 -12.21
N ILE A 123 -2.18 2.13 -12.54
CA ILE A 123 -2.68 3.00 -13.58
C ILE A 123 -3.06 4.32 -12.90
N PRO A 124 -2.50 5.47 -13.36
CA PRO A 124 -2.77 6.79 -12.77
C PRO A 124 -4.17 7.26 -13.14
N THR A 125 -5.17 6.71 -12.47
CA THR A 125 -6.58 7.10 -12.63
C THR A 125 -6.90 8.38 -11.87
N ALA A 126 -6.01 8.82 -10.98
CA ALA A 126 -6.11 10.09 -10.27
C ALA A 126 -4.94 11.01 -10.60
N PRO A 127 -5.18 12.32 -10.78
CA PRO A 127 -4.12 13.26 -11.09
C PRO A 127 -3.21 13.51 -9.88
N GLY A 128 -1.94 13.84 -10.17
CA GLY A 128 -0.96 14.30 -9.19
C GLY A 128 -1.17 15.75 -8.74
N ASP A 129 -2.12 16.46 -9.35
CA ASP A 129 -2.55 17.82 -9.00
C ASP A 129 -4.04 17.88 -8.61
N ASN A 130 -4.31 18.11 -7.32
CA ASN A 130 -5.65 18.33 -6.79
C ASN A 130 -5.60 19.42 -5.70
N PHE A 131 -5.91 20.65 -6.07
CA PHE A 131 -5.69 21.80 -5.21
C PHE A 131 -6.88 22.07 -4.29
N ALA A 132 -6.60 22.28 -3.01
CA ALA A 132 -7.54 22.77 -2.02
C ALA A 132 -7.27 24.25 -1.69
N THR A 133 -8.35 25.03 -1.55
CA THR A 133 -8.28 26.45 -1.19
C THR A 133 -8.09 26.62 0.32
N ASN A 134 -7.23 27.56 0.71
CA ASN A 134 -7.07 27.96 2.10
C ASN A 134 -8.28 28.81 2.54
N ARG A 135 -8.90 28.44 3.67
CA ARG A 135 -10.08 29.12 4.23
C ARG A 135 -9.74 30.42 4.96
N GLU A 136 -8.49 30.58 5.39
CA GLU A 136 -8.00 31.76 6.12
C GLU A 136 -7.33 32.76 5.18
N LEU A 137 -6.69 32.31 4.11
CA LEU A 137 -5.98 33.13 3.12
C LEU A 137 -6.54 32.88 1.73
N ALA A 138 -7.53 33.69 1.32
CA ALA A 138 -8.43 33.48 0.17
C ALA A 138 -7.79 33.41 -1.24
N PHE A 139 -6.46 33.37 -1.35
CA PHE A 139 -5.72 33.23 -2.60
C PHE A 139 -4.62 32.17 -2.55
N GLU A 140 -4.48 31.48 -1.41
CA GLU A 140 -3.53 30.38 -1.28
C GLU A 140 -4.22 29.06 -1.59
N MET A 141 -3.60 28.27 -2.46
CA MET A 141 -4.00 26.91 -2.78
C MET A 141 -2.87 25.97 -2.42
N ILE A 142 -3.23 24.78 -1.93
CA ILE A 142 -2.26 23.72 -1.62
C ILE A 142 -2.63 22.44 -2.36
N ASN A 143 -1.63 21.77 -2.93
CA ASN A 143 -1.85 20.51 -3.64
C ASN A 143 -2.06 19.37 -2.63
N LEU A 144 -3.22 18.73 -2.70
CA LEU A 144 -3.65 17.59 -1.87
C LEU A 144 -4.10 16.42 -2.74
N PRO A 145 -3.18 15.84 -3.52
CA PRO A 145 -3.52 14.92 -4.60
C PRO A 145 -4.07 13.59 -4.09
N THR A 146 -4.97 12.98 -4.88
CA THR A 146 -5.59 11.69 -4.53
C THR A 146 -4.91 10.48 -5.18
N GLY A 147 -4.07 10.73 -6.18
CA GLY A 147 -3.06 9.82 -6.74
C GLY A 147 -1.74 10.56 -6.91
N ASP A 148 -0.74 9.92 -7.50
CA ASP A 148 0.54 10.56 -7.82
C ASP A 148 0.67 10.96 -9.30
N GLY A 149 -0.31 10.55 -10.14
CA GLY A 149 -0.38 10.88 -11.56
C GLY A 149 0.63 10.13 -12.43
N GLU A 150 1.39 9.18 -11.86
CA GLU A 150 2.41 8.43 -12.58
C GLU A 150 2.05 6.96 -12.77
N TRP A 151 2.65 6.35 -13.79
CA TRP A 151 2.64 4.91 -13.91
C TRP A 151 3.65 4.30 -12.93
N ASN A 152 3.20 3.31 -12.17
CA ASN A 152 4.05 2.47 -11.33
C ASN A 152 3.97 1.02 -11.81
N VAL A 153 5.06 0.27 -11.75
CA VAL A 153 5.05 -1.18 -11.99
C VAL A 153 5.73 -1.89 -10.83
N TRP A 154 4.93 -2.56 -10.01
CA TRP A 154 5.41 -3.35 -8.90
C TRP A 154 5.78 -4.76 -9.35
N SER A 155 6.98 -5.20 -9.00
CA SER A 155 7.41 -6.59 -9.11
C SER A 155 7.65 -7.14 -7.71
N THR A 156 6.91 -8.18 -7.32
CA THR A 156 6.96 -8.71 -5.95
C THR A 156 7.29 -10.19 -5.95
N VAL A 157 8.18 -10.61 -5.05
CA VAL A 157 8.37 -12.02 -4.68
C VAL A 157 7.95 -12.18 -3.23
N ALA A 158 7.11 -13.17 -2.96
CA ALA A 158 6.64 -13.47 -1.62
C ALA A 158 6.76 -14.97 -1.32
N ALA A 159 7.06 -15.29 -0.07
CA ALA A 159 7.11 -16.65 0.45
C ALA A 159 6.32 -16.72 1.75
N SER A 160 5.66 -17.85 1.98
CA SER A 160 4.95 -18.08 3.24
C SER A 160 5.18 -19.46 3.81
N HIS A 161 4.85 -19.64 5.08
CA HIS A 161 4.86 -20.94 5.73
C HIS A 161 3.79 -21.00 6.82
N SER A 162 3.07 -22.12 6.90
CA SER A 162 2.13 -22.41 7.98
C SER A 162 2.72 -23.44 8.93
N PHE A 163 2.64 -23.18 10.23
CA PHE A 163 3.12 -24.07 11.29
C PHE A 163 2.02 -25.00 11.82
N HIS A 164 0.99 -25.32 11.00
CA HIS A 164 -0.10 -26.21 11.39
C HIS A 164 0.43 -27.53 11.98
N PRO A 165 -0.09 -28.02 13.13
CA PRO A 165 -1.35 -27.63 13.79
C PRO A 165 -1.30 -26.39 14.68
N LEU A 166 -0.15 -25.75 14.86
CA LEU A 166 -0.11 -24.47 15.56
C LEU A 166 -0.86 -23.42 14.72
N PRO A 167 -1.71 -22.57 15.32
CA PRO A 167 -2.42 -21.49 14.63
C PRO A 167 -1.47 -20.30 14.36
N LEU A 168 -0.33 -20.60 13.76
CA LEU A 168 0.76 -19.67 13.47
C LEU A 168 1.14 -19.81 12.00
N TYR A 169 1.39 -18.68 11.37
CA TYR A 169 1.97 -18.61 10.05
C TYR A 169 2.98 -17.45 10.00
N VAL A 170 3.90 -17.55 9.04
CA VAL A 170 4.84 -16.48 8.70
C VAL A 170 4.77 -16.26 7.20
N GLN A 171 4.99 -15.03 6.79
CA GLN A 171 5.14 -14.65 5.41
C GLN A 171 6.24 -13.62 5.30
N GLY A 172 6.73 -13.41 4.09
CA GLY A 172 7.73 -12.39 3.83
C GLY A 172 7.79 -12.10 2.35
N PHE A 173 8.16 -10.87 2.02
CA PHE A 173 8.21 -10.42 0.64
C PHE A 173 9.32 -9.40 0.39
N GLY A 174 9.72 -9.33 -0.87
CA GLY A 174 10.52 -8.24 -1.42
C GLY A 174 9.86 -7.75 -2.70
N ALA A 175 9.81 -6.44 -2.87
CA ALA A 175 9.17 -5.78 -3.99
C ALA A 175 10.00 -4.62 -4.52
N TYR A 176 10.00 -4.47 -5.84
CA TYR A 176 10.58 -3.34 -6.55
C TYR A 176 9.46 -2.60 -7.28
N ASN A 177 9.40 -1.29 -7.11
CA ASN A 177 8.50 -0.41 -7.84
C ASN A 177 9.30 0.38 -8.85
N PHE A 178 9.09 0.10 -10.13
CA PHE A 178 9.56 0.95 -11.22
C PHE A 178 8.60 2.11 -11.38
N ARG A 179 9.09 3.34 -11.23
CA ARG A 179 8.28 4.55 -11.21
C ARG A 179 8.61 5.42 -12.41
N THR A 180 7.62 6.12 -12.91
CA THR A 180 7.78 7.00 -14.07
C THR A 180 7.91 8.45 -13.60
N GLY A 181 7.44 9.39 -14.41
CA GLY A 181 7.45 10.80 -14.08
C GLY A 181 6.05 11.37 -14.24
N TYR A 182 5.82 12.51 -13.60
CA TYR A 182 4.60 13.28 -13.77
C TYR A 182 4.98 14.75 -13.98
N ASN A 183 4.55 15.32 -15.10
CA ASN A 183 5.00 16.63 -15.57
C ASN A 183 6.54 16.72 -15.58
N ASP A 184 7.11 17.76 -14.96
CA ASP A 184 8.56 17.96 -14.86
C ASP A 184 9.22 17.14 -13.74
N SER A 185 8.46 16.36 -12.98
CA SER A 185 8.96 15.57 -11.85
C SER A 185 9.34 14.16 -12.28
N GLN A 186 10.59 13.77 -12.00
CA GLN A 186 11.04 12.38 -12.09
C GLN A 186 11.04 11.75 -10.70
N PHE A 187 10.38 10.61 -10.57
CA PHE A 187 10.36 9.87 -9.31
C PHE A 187 11.50 8.87 -9.25
N ARG A 188 11.98 8.61 -8.03
CA ARG A 188 12.93 7.53 -7.77
C ARG A 188 12.16 6.24 -7.55
N ASP A 189 12.68 5.17 -8.13
CA ASP A 189 12.22 3.80 -7.89
C ASP A 189 12.23 3.46 -6.40
N GLN A 190 11.34 2.55 -6.01
CA GLN A 190 11.17 2.16 -4.61
C GLN A 190 11.47 0.69 -4.41
N ILE A 191 12.05 0.37 -3.25
CA ILE A 191 12.19 -1.00 -2.76
C ILE A 191 11.34 -1.12 -1.51
N ARG A 192 10.52 -2.16 -1.44
CA ARG A 192 9.72 -2.51 -0.27
C ARG A 192 10.00 -3.95 0.13
N TYR A 193 10.09 -4.23 1.41
CA TYR A 193 10.20 -5.58 1.93
C TYR A 193 9.50 -5.65 3.28
N GLY A 194 9.15 -6.85 3.71
CA GLY A 194 8.50 -7.07 4.99
C GLY A 194 8.37 -8.54 5.32
N VAL A 195 8.01 -8.80 6.58
CA VAL A 195 7.73 -10.11 7.17
C VAL A 195 6.40 -10.01 7.90
#